data_AF-A0A8K0WAX0-F1
#
_entry.id   AF-A0A8K0WAX0-F1
#
_cell.length_a   1.000
_cell.length_b   1.000
_cell.length_c   1.000
_cell.angle_alpha   90.00
_cell.angle_beta   90.00
_cell.angle_gamma   90.00
#
_symmetry.space_group_name_H-M   'P 1'
#
loop_
_entity.id
_entity.type
_entity.pdbx_description
1 polymer ?
#
loop_
_entity_poly.entity_id
_entity_poly.type
_entity_poly.pdbx_seq_one_letter_code
_entity_poly.pdbx_strand_id
1 'polypeptide(L)'
;MSPPMQDFIATQTAEIQPVATMAKAKLKSTRLSQILPVSLSNKIYDIKSPETCLEPTPPESPTSEGKPELEDVQSQLELMLGYADQLSGMVHQASEEDANDHRESLRLLINYLDQTVLFGRNIHSVLAPLPVPDVQRSKLLRSYYEALHGADISPPLQKSGLFGSQTQGGPAQIYTVFGGQGLRGNTIDELRDLVSTYPSLIRDLIHDLSSLLLELSNTDGTTLKLLPKGLDILTWLESPSQAPDSTYLTPAPVSAPLIGLVQLAHYEVTCKTLGLTPGQFRNRIAGTTGHSQGIITAAAVALADDWVSWREATRTAITTLFWIGVRTQQVWDAQHRYNTISDAMVQDSIDHGERRPSPMLSIRGLTKEQLQVCIKAARRYLKDGPHCLSISMANGPKHFVVSGPPKYLYGLNLQIRKRKQLSSQGDLADGVGSNFLNVSVPFHTHWLDDAVPMIQNDLKHISMPSSSMAIPVFSTENGQDLRSQSTDGPDLVSLVVSQGLDWVSATSQIYPETTLEGKTQTVLDFGPGGVHGISSISSSSASRIILAGTPSGKKAGVGYKQDLFD
;
A
#
# COMPACT_ATOMS: atom_id res chain seq x y z
N MET A 1 26.66 25.76 -88.50
CA MET A 1 25.35 26.40 -88.77
C MET A 1 24.54 26.35 -87.49
N SER A 2 23.98 27.48 -87.09
CA SER A 2 23.01 27.65 -85.96
C SER A 2 21.59 27.79 -86.54
N PRO A 3 20.51 28.03 -85.76
CA PRO A 3 20.26 27.89 -84.31
C PRO A 3 19.18 26.77 -84.11
N PRO A 4 18.00 26.87 -83.43
CA PRO A 4 17.51 27.71 -82.31
C PRO A 4 16.71 27.00 -81.18
N MET A 5 16.62 27.68 -80.01
CA MET A 5 15.47 27.74 -79.05
C MET A 5 15.01 26.46 -78.30
N GLN A 6 14.51 26.49 -77.04
CA GLN A 6 14.18 27.60 -76.11
C GLN A 6 14.15 27.10 -74.63
N ASP A 7 14.66 27.89 -73.68
CA ASP A 7 14.02 28.40 -72.42
C ASP A 7 13.18 27.48 -71.49
N PHE A 8 13.01 27.67 -70.15
CA PHE A 8 13.35 28.71 -69.14
C PHE A 8 13.18 28.04 -67.73
N ILE A 9 13.98 28.24 -66.66
CA ILE A 9 13.69 29.11 -65.49
C ILE A 9 14.75 29.00 -64.36
N ALA A 10 15.19 30.18 -63.91
CA ALA A 10 15.74 30.62 -62.60
C ALA A 10 16.53 29.65 -61.68
N THR A 11 17.81 29.98 -61.50
CA THR A 11 18.46 30.02 -60.17
C THR A 11 18.56 31.47 -59.71
N GLN A 12 18.13 31.77 -58.49
CA GLN A 12 18.25 33.10 -57.88
C GLN A 12 19.17 33.00 -56.65
N THR A 13 20.17 33.86 -56.57
CA THR A 13 21.06 33.99 -55.41
C THR A 13 20.39 34.78 -54.30
N ALA A 14 20.54 34.31 -53.05
CA ALA A 14 20.28 35.09 -51.85
C ALA A 14 21.26 34.67 -50.73
N GLU A 15 21.80 35.66 -50.03
CA GLU A 15 22.63 35.50 -48.83
C GLU A 15 21.81 34.97 -47.64
N ILE A 16 22.46 34.35 -46.64
CA ILE A 16 22.10 34.42 -45.21
C ILE A 16 23.27 33.89 -44.36
N GLN A 17 23.62 34.62 -43.28
CA GLN A 17 24.61 34.21 -42.28
C GLN A 17 24.05 33.15 -41.31
N PRO A 18 24.91 32.28 -40.73
CA PRO A 18 24.59 31.55 -39.50
C PRO A 18 25.54 31.91 -38.35
N VAL A 19 25.28 33.03 -37.64
CA VAL A 19 25.90 33.34 -36.33
C VAL A 19 24.82 33.53 -35.26
N ALA A 20 24.07 32.46 -34.98
CA ALA A 20 23.03 32.46 -33.94
C ALA A 20 22.92 31.14 -33.14
N THR A 21 23.30 30.01 -33.74
CA THR A 21 23.04 28.67 -33.16
C THR A 21 24.05 28.26 -32.08
N MET A 22 25.33 28.64 -32.20
CA MET A 22 26.35 28.30 -31.18
C MET A 22 26.18 29.04 -29.84
N ALA A 23 25.65 30.26 -29.85
CA ALA A 23 25.50 31.07 -28.63
C ALA A 23 24.50 30.44 -27.64
N LYS A 24 23.37 29.94 -28.13
CA LYS A 24 22.35 29.27 -27.29
C LYS A 24 22.85 27.94 -26.72
N ALA A 25 23.66 27.18 -27.46
CA ALA A 25 24.26 25.93 -26.97
C ALA A 25 25.30 26.18 -25.86
N LYS A 26 26.08 27.28 -25.93
CA LYS A 26 26.99 27.69 -24.86
C LYS A 26 26.23 28.08 -23.58
N LEU A 27 25.20 28.92 -23.70
CA LEU A 27 24.41 29.40 -22.55
C LEU A 27 23.82 28.24 -21.73
N LYS A 28 23.25 27.22 -22.39
CA LYS A 28 22.71 26.01 -21.73
C LYS A 28 23.75 25.19 -20.96
N SER A 29 25.03 25.25 -21.33
CA SER A 29 26.11 24.58 -20.57
C SER A 29 26.67 25.39 -19.41
N THR A 30 26.47 26.72 -19.42
CA THR A 30 27.12 27.61 -18.45
C THR A 30 26.49 27.51 -17.05
N ARG A 31 25.18 27.22 -16.95
CA ARG A 31 24.50 27.06 -15.66
C ARG A 31 24.78 25.71 -14.98
N LEU A 32 24.78 24.61 -15.74
CA LEU A 32 25.15 23.29 -15.21
C LEU A 32 26.61 23.28 -14.72
N SER A 33 27.54 23.93 -15.43
CA SER A 33 28.94 24.06 -15.00
C SER A 33 29.18 25.11 -13.89
N GLN A 34 28.19 25.94 -13.57
CA GLN A 34 28.21 26.82 -12.38
C GLN A 34 27.66 26.12 -11.13
N ILE A 35 26.81 25.10 -11.30
CA ILE A 35 26.16 24.37 -10.21
C ILE A 35 26.89 23.07 -9.89
N LEU A 36 27.50 22.38 -10.86
CA LEU A 36 28.11 21.06 -10.65
C LEU A 36 29.64 21.16 -10.49
N PRO A 37 30.27 20.30 -9.66
CA PRO A 37 31.73 20.27 -9.51
C PRO A 37 32.45 20.15 -10.86
N VAL A 38 33.65 20.75 -10.98
CA VAL A 38 34.42 20.79 -12.24
C VAL A 38 34.73 19.38 -12.78
N SER A 39 34.96 18.40 -11.91
CA SER A 39 35.14 16.99 -12.28
C SER A 39 33.91 16.39 -12.96
N LEU A 40 32.71 16.69 -12.46
CA LEU A 40 31.45 16.24 -13.04
C LEU A 40 31.17 17.01 -14.34
N SER A 41 31.35 18.33 -14.32
CA SER A 41 31.20 19.20 -15.50
C SER A 41 32.05 18.71 -16.67
N ASN A 42 33.30 18.32 -16.44
CA ASN A 42 34.19 17.81 -17.48
C ASN A 42 33.71 16.46 -18.05
N LYS A 43 33.27 15.51 -17.21
CA LYS A 43 32.66 14.24 -17.70
C LYS A 43 31.34 14.48 -18.46
N ILE A 44 30.55 15.49 -18.05
CA ILE A 44 29.29 15.87 -18.71
C ILE A 44 29.53 16.43 -20.12
N TYR A 45 30.67 17.10 -20.37
CA TYR A 45 30.95 17.70 -21.68
C TYR A 45 31.12 16.67 -22.80
N ASP A 46 31.54 15.45 -22.51
CA ASP A 46 31.73 14.37 -23.50
C ASP A 46 30.42 13.66 -23.90
N ILE A 47 29.33 13.80 -23.13
CA ILE A 47 28.09 13.00 -23.26
C ILE A 47 27.11 13.52 -24.34
N LYS A 48 27.43 14.60 -25.07
CA LYS A 48 26.45 15.25 -25.98
C LYS A 48 26.25 14.57 -27.33
N SER A 49 25.14 13.84 -27.46
CA SER A 49 24.33 13.82 -28.69
C SER A 49 23.10 14.75 -28.56
N PRO A 50 22.53 15.30 -29.65
CA PRO A 50 21.58 16.41 -29.55
C PRO A 50 20.14 16.02 -29.87
N GLU A 51 19.22 16.17 -28.90
CA GLU A 51 17.80 16.39 -29.23
C GLU A 51 17.08 17.24 -28.16
N THR A 52 15.87 17.70 -28.51
CA THR A 52 15.30 18.98 -28.04
C THR A 52 14.65 18.97 -26.65
N CYS A 53 14.90 20.03 -25.88
CA CYS A 53 14.08 20.42 -24.72
C CYS A 53 13.78 21.94 -24.72
N LEU A 54 12.51 22.26 -24.48
CA LEU A 54 12.00 23.61 -24.21
C LEU A 54 12.26 23.98 -22.74
N GLU A 55 12.60 25.23 -22.48
CA GLU A 55 12.93 25.74 -21.13
C GLU A 55 11.75 26.51 -20.52
N PRO A 56 11.45 26.35 -19.22
CA PRO A 56 10.66 27.32 -18.45
C PRO A 56 11.52 28.53 -18.03
N THR A 57 10.85 29.63 -17.68
CA THR A 57 11.45 30.94 -17.36
C THR A 57 11.99 30.98 -15.91
N PRO A 58 13.13 31.66 -15.62
CA PRO A 58 13.76 31.61 -14.30
C PRO A 58 13.26 32.67 -13.30
N PRO A 59 13.40 32.45 -11.97
CA PRO A 59 13.36 33.50 -10.96
C PRO A 59 14.68 34.33 -10.92
N GLU A 60 14.67 35.44 -10.17
CA GLU A 60 15.81 36.35 -10.02
C GLU A 60 16.86 35.88 -8.99
N SER A 61 18.05 36.48 -9.04
CA SER A 61 19.27 36.06 -8.34
C SER A 61 19.25 36.29 -6.80
N PRO A 62 19.99 35.46 -6.03
CA PRO A 62 19.86 35.42 -4.56
C PRO A 62 20.48 36.61 -3.82
N THR A 63 19.93 36.94 -2.65
CA THR A 63 20.53 37.90 -1.70
C THR A 63 20.61 37.35 -0.28
N SER A 64 21.83 37.37 0.26
CA SER A 64 22.21 37.19 1.69
C SER A 64 21.83 35.89 2.42
N GLU A 65 22.62 35.58 3.45
CA GLU A 65 22.50 34.45 4.37
C GLU A 65 21.06 34.21 4.89
N GLY A 66 20.36 33.32 4.21
CA GLY A 66 19.03 32.85 4.56
C GLY A 66 18.88 31.37 4.22
N LYS A 67 17.87 30.71 4.80
CA LYS A 67 17.50 29.35 4.36
C LYS A 67 17.11 29.43 2.87
N PRO A 68 17.55 28.49 2.00
CA PRO A 68 17.13 28.49 0.61
C PRO A 68 15.61 28.44 0.53
N GLU A 69 15.04 29.27 -0.34
CA GLU A 69 13.59 29.33 -0.53
C GLU A 69 13.07 28.00 -1.11
N LEU A 70 11.84 27.62 -0.78
CA LEU A 70 11.28 26.33 -1.17
C LEU A 70 11.24 26.14 -2.71
N GLU A 71 11.10 27.23 -3.46
CA GLU A 71 11.13 27.24 -4.94
C GLU A 71 12.53 26.95 -5.51
N ASP A 72 13.59 27.40 -4.84
CA ASP A 72 14.99 27.09 -5.19
C ASP A 72 15.29 25.60 -4.92
N VAL A 73 14.90 25.09 -3.75
CA VAL A 73 15.03 23.66 -3.39
C VAL A 73 14.29 22.77 -4.40
N GLN A 74 13.07 23.12 -4.80
CA GLN A 74 12.32 22.38 -5.82
C GLN A 74 13.05 22.40 -7.17
N SER A 75 13.48 23.58 -7.62
CA SER A 75 14.14 23.75 -8.92
C SER A 75 15.45 22.97 -9.03
N GLN A 76 16.24 22.94 -7.94
CA GLN A 76 17.46 22.14 -7.86
C GLN A 76 17.16 20.64 -7.88
N LEU A 77 16.17 20.16 -7.12
CA LEU A 77 15.73 18.76 -7.17
C LEU A 77 15.32 18.33 -8.57
N GLU A 78 14.46 19.10 -9.23
CA GLU A 78 13.95 18.78 -10.57
C GLU A 78 15.06 18.73 -11.61
N LEU A 79 16.02 19.66 -11.55
CA LEU A 79 17.19 19.68 -12.44
C LEU A 79 18.12 18.49 -12.20
N MET A 80 18.50 18.24 -10.94
CA MET A 80 19.49 17.22 -10.59
C MET A 80 18.93 15.81 -10.81
N LEU A 81 17.68 15.56 -10.42
CA LEU A 81 17.03 14.26 -10.63
C LEU A 81 16.66 14.03 -12.11
N GLY A 82 16.33 15.09 -12.86
CA GLY A 82 16.17 15.00 -14.32
C GLY A 82 17.47 14.63 -15.05
N TYR A 83 18.64 15.05 -14.54
CA TYR A 83 19.93 14.59 -15.05
C TYR A 83 20.27 13.16 -14.56
N ALA A 84 19.88 12.80 -13.34
CA ALA A 84 20.04 11.44 -12.82
C ALA A 84 19.20 10.41 -13.61
N ASP A 85 18.01 10.76 -14.08
CA ASP A 85 17.19 9.93 -14.98
C ASP A 85 17.95 9.59 -16.28
N GLN A 86 18.63 10.57 -16.88
CA GLN A 86 19.40 10.39 -18.12
C GLN A 86 20.60 9.44 -17.90
N LEU A 87 21.40 9.69 -16.87
CA LEU A 87 22.52 8.83 -16.50
C LEU A 87 22.07 7.41 -16.14
N SER A 88 20.96 7.27 -15.42
CA SER A 88 20.39 5.96 -15.09
C SER A 88 19.97 5.21 -16.35
N GLY A 89 19.34 5.89 -17.33
CA GLY A 89 19.04 5.31 -18.64
C GLY A 89 20.28 4.84 -19.39
N MET A 90 21.38 5.61 -19.34
CA MET A 90 22.67 5.25 -19.95
C MET A 90 23.27 4.01 -19.28
N VAL A 91 23.30 3.91 -17.95
CA VAL A 91 23.79 2.71 -17.23
C VAL A 91 23.04 1.44 -17.67
N HIS A 92 21.74 1.52 -17.95
CA HIS A 92 20.93 0.37 -18.38
C HIS A 92 21.14 -0.03 -19.86
N GLN A 93 21.72 0.84 -20.69
CA GLN A 93 21.84 0.63 -22.15
C GLN A 93 23.30 0.50 -22.63
N ALA A 94 24.26 0.80 -21.77
CA ALA A 94 25.68 0.87 -22.06
C ALA A 94 26.40 -0.49 -22.10
N SER A 95 27.60 -0.51 -22.67
CA SER A 95 28.56 -1.61 -22.45
C SER A 95 29.04 -1.63 -20.99
N GLU A 96 29.64 -2.71 -20.49
CA GLU A 96 30.08 -2.77 -19.07
C GLU A 96 31.08 -1.66 -18.70
N GLU A 97 31.97 -1.28 -19.62
CA GLU A 97 32.98 -0.24 -19.40
C GLU A 97 32.33 1.16 -19.35
N ASP A 98 31.50 1.48 -20.35
CA ASP A 98 30.73 2.73 -20.41
C ASP A 98 29.75 2.84 -19.23
N ALA A 99 29.11 1.74 -18.81
CA ALA A 99 28.18 1.71 -17.70
C ALA A 99 28.86 2.09 -16.37
N ASN A 100 30.13 1.71 -16.19
CA ASN A 100 30.88 2.06 -14.98
C ASN A 100 31.17 3.58 -14.89
N ASP A 101 31.46 4.25 -16.01
CA ASP A 101 31.69 5.71 -16.02
C ASP A 101 30.41 6.53 -15.78
N HIS A 102 29.27 6.08 -16.33
CA HIS A 102 27.96 6.65 -16.01
C HIS A 102 27.57 6.41 -14.54
N ARG A 103 27.89 5.23 -13.99
CA ARG A 103 27.67 4.85 -12.59
C ARG A 103 28.50 5.70 -11.62
N GLU A 104 29.77 5.96 -11.92
CA GLU A 104 30.58 6.93 -11.15
C GLU A 104 30.02 8.35 -11.23
N SER A 105 29.50 8.75 -12.38
CA SER A 105 28.84 10.05 -12.55
C SER A 105 27.56 10.16 -11.71
N LEU A 106 26.76 9.08 -11.59
CA LEU A 106 25.64 9.00 -10.65
C LEU A 106 26.10 9.11 -9.19
N ARG A 107 27.14 8.37 -8.78
CA ARG A 107 27.69 8.42 -7.40
C ARG A 107 28.07 9.84 -6.99
N LEU A 108 28.76 10.57 -7.88
CA LEU A 108 29.13 11.96 -7.66
C LEU A 108 27.91 12.91 -7.61
N LEU A 109 26.93 12.72 -8.50
CA LEU A 109 25.69 13.51 -8.52
C LEU A 109 24.84 13.32 -7.26
N ILE A 110 24.72 12.08 -6.77
CA ILE A 110 23.99 11.72 -5.54
C ILE A 110 24.69 12.30 -4.31
N ASN A 111 26.02 12.21 -4.24
CA ASN A 111 26.80 12.83 -3.16
C ASN A 111 26.63 14.36 -3.17
N TYR A 112 26.65 14.98 -4.36
CA TYR A 112 26.39 16.41 -4.47
C TYR A 112 24.97 16.79 -4.04
N LEU A 113 23.95 16.02 -4.46
CA LEU A 113 22.55 16.19 -4.04
C LEU A 113 22.39 16.11 -2.52
N ASP A 114 23.07 15.15 -1.87
CA ASP A 114 23.04 15.04 -0.42
C ASP A 114 23.69 16.23 0.27
N GLN A 115 24.81 16.73 -0.26
CA GLN A 115 25.55 17.86 0.32
C GLN A 115 24.87 19.23 0.16
N THR A 116 24.06 19.44 -0.89
CA THR A 116 23.48 20.76 -1.20
C THR A 116 21.97 20.87 -1.02
N VAL A 117 21.24 19.75 -1.04
CA VAL A 117 19.76 19.75 -1.04
C VAL A 117 19.19 18.92 0.10
N LEU A 118 19.62 17.66 0.24
CA LEU A 118 19.04 16.76 1.25
C LEU A 118 19.59 17.06 2.65
N PHE A 119 20.89 17.38 2.74
CA PHE A 119 21.67 17.56 3.97
C PHE A 119 21.61 16.32 4.89
N GLY A 120 21.69 15.12 4.33
CA GLY A 120 21.61 13.86 5.07
C GLY A 120 20.21 13.49 5.58
N ARG A 121 19.16 14.20 5.15
CA ARG A 121 17.76 13.87 5.43
C ARG A 121 17.18 12.95 4.36
N ASN A 122 16.12 12.22 4.69
CA ASN A 122 15.40 11.45 3.68
C ASN A 122 14.73 12.38 2.65
N ILE A 123 14.73 11.97 1.37
CA ILE A 123 14.04 12.71 0.31
C ILE A 123 12.54 12.92 0.59
N HIS A 124 11.88 12.00 1.31
CA HIS A 124 10.47 12.17 1.71
C HIS A 124 10.27 13.43 2.57
N SER A 125 11.11 13.65 3.59
CA SER A 125 11.10 14.85 4.43
C SER A 125 11.43 16.13 3.67
N VAL A 126 12.26 16.04 2.62
CA VAL A 126 12.63 17.19 1.78
C VAL A 126 11.49 17.56 0.83
N LEU A 127 10.76 16.59 0.28
CA LEU A 127 9.62 16.79 -0.62
C LEU A 127 8.29 17.10 0.10
N ALA A 128 8.19 16.82 1.40
CA ALA A 128 7.00 17.06 2.21
C ALA A 128 6.55 18.54 2.27
N PRO A 129 7.44 19.53 2.54
CA PRO A 129 7.06 20.94 2.57
C PRO A 129 6.96 21.61 1.19
N LEU A 130 7.37 20.94 0.10
CA LEU A 130 7.37 21.55 -1.24
C LEU A 130 5.95 21.57 -1.84
N PRO A 131 5.56 22.66 -2.55
CA PRO A 131 4.23 22.83 -3.15
C PRO A 131 4.01 21.98 -4.42
N VAL A 132 4.64 20.80 -4.53
CA VAL A 132 4.55 19.91 -5.69
C VAL A 132 3.29 19.02 -5.64
N PRO A 133 2.61 18.79 -6.78
CA PRO A 133 1.55 17.79 -6.90
C PRO A 133 2.06 16.36 -6.62
N ASP A 134 1.20 15.46 -6.14
CA ASP A 134 1.62 14.10 -5.78
C ASP A 134 2.22 13.31 -6.95
N VAL A 135 1.75 13.51 -8.19
CA VAL A 135 2.34 12.89 -9.40
C VAL A 135 3.80 13.32 -9.59
N GLN A 136 4.11 14.60 -9.39
CA GLN A 136 5.47 15.13 -9.48
C GLN A 136 6.33 14.65 -8.29
N ARG A 137 5.75 14.57 -7.09
CA ARG A 137 6.39 13.99 -5.90
C ARG A 137 6.80 12.53 -6.14
N SER A 138 5.89 11.70 -6.65
CA SER A 138 6.17 10.30 -7.02
C SER A 138 7.25 10.20 -8.11
N LYS A 139 7.26 11.10 -9.10
CA LYS A 139 8.34 11.15 -10.10
C LYS A 139 9.69 11.43 -9.45
N LEU A 140 9.81 12.47 -8.61
CA LEU A 140 11.07 12.83 -7.96
C LEU A 140 11.59 11.71 -7.04
N LEU A 141 10.69 11.04 -6.31
CA LEU A 141 11.01 9.86 -5.52
C LEU A 141 11.55 8.72 -6.39
N ARG A 142 10.87 8.40 -7.50
CA ARG A 142 11.32 7.40 -8.46
C ARG A 142 12.72 7.72 -8.99
N SER A 143 12.92 8.92 -9.53
CA SER A 143 14.22 9.35 -10.08
C SER A 143 15.36 9.21 -9.07
N TYR A 144 15.11 9.53 -7.80
CA TYR A 144 16.11 9.38 -6.73
C TYR A 144 16.44 7.91 -6.42
N TYR A 145 15.43 7.05 -6.25
CA TYR A 145 15.69 5.64 -5.94
C TYR A 145 16.24 4.84 -7.14
N GLU A 146 15.82 5.16 -8.37
CA GLU A 146 16.46 4.61 -9.59
C GLU A 146 17.92 5.09 -9.72
N ALA A 147 18.23 6.34 -9.38
CA ALA A 147 19.61 6.84 -9.38
C ALA A 147 20.48 6.14 -8.34
N LEU A 148 19.97 5.92 -7.11
CA LEU A 148 20.65 5.12 -6.08
C LEU A 148 20.93 3.69 -6.58
N HIS A 149 19.93 3.04 -7.18
CA HIS A 149 20.08 1.71 -7.78
C HIS A 149 21.11 1.70 -8.91
N GLY A 150 21.02 2.63 -9.85
CA GLY A 150 21.98 2.82 -10.94
C GLY A 150 23.39 3.20 -10.49
N ALA A 151 23.57 3.63 -9.23
CA ALA A 151 24.86 3.89 -8.61
C ALA A 151 25.43 2.69 -7.81
N ASP A 152 24.68 1.59 -7.67
CA ASP A 152 24.88 0.53 -6.66
C ASP A 152 24.94 1.05 -5.21
N ILE A 153 24.20 2.12 -4.90
CA ILE A 153 24.11 2.68 -3.56
C ILE A 153 22.83 2.18 -2.89
N SER A 154 22.96 1.46 -1.77
CA SER A 154 21.82 1.19 -0.90
C SER A 154 21.38 2.47 -0.18
N PRO A 155 20.08 2.73 0.01
CA PRO A 155 19.61 3.91 0.75
C PRO A 155 20.25 3.97 2.16
N PRO A 156 20.76 5.13 2.59
CA PRO A 156 21.51 5.23 3.83
C PRO A 156 20.60 5.08 5.06
N LEU A 157 21.16 4.56 6.16
CA LEU A 157 20.52 4.56 7.46
C LEU A 157 20.22 6.00 7.90
N GLN A 158 18.96 6.26 8.25
CA GLN A 158 18.52 7.59 8.64
C GLN A 158 19.16 8.07 9.96
N LYS A 159 19.48 9.36 10.03
CA LYS A 159 20.02 10.02 11.23
C LYS A 159 18.90 10.55 12.13
N SER A 160 17.97 11.29 11.53
CA SER A 160 16.72 11.79 12.12
C SER A 160 15.53 10.86 11.85
N GLY A 161 14.32 11.30 12.22
CA GLY A 161 13.09 10.54 12.02
C GLY A 161 12.75 9.59 13.17
N LEU A 162 11.56 8.97 13.06
CA LEU A 162 11.04 8.04 14.06
C LEU A 162 11.96 6.83 14.31
N PHE A 163 12.75 6.44 13.31
CA PHE A 163 13.69 5.30 13.36
C PHE A 163 15.17 5.72 13.26
N GLY A 164 15.45 7.01 13.38
CA GLY A 164 16.78 7.61 13.24
C GLY A 164 17.81 7.07 14.23
N SER A 165 19.05 6.96 13.77
CA SER A 165 20.20 6.55 14.60
C SER A 165 20.56 7.57 15.70
N GLN A 166 20.08 8.81 15.61
CA GLN A 166 20.32 9.88 16.59
C GLN A 166 19.08 10.26 17.40
N THR A 167 17.97 9.51 17.27
CA THR A 167 16.69 9.83 17.92
C THR A 167 16.81 9.71 19.45
N GLN A 168 16.89 10.87 20.11
CA GLN A 168 17.05 11.00 21.56
C GLN A 168 15.71 10.80 22.29
N GLY A 169 15.64 9.78 23.13
CA GLY A 169 14.48 9.44 23.95
C GLY A 169 14.49 7.96 24.33
N GLY A 170 13.82 7.59 25.42
CA GLY A 170 13.50 6.18 25.66
C GLY A 170 12.64 5.64 24.51
N PRO A 171 12.67 4.33 24.22
CA PRO A 171 12.00 3.77 23.04
C PRO A 171 10.51 4.15 23.05
N ALA A 172 10.11 4.91 22.03
CA ALA A 172 8.69 5.08 21.73
C ALA A 172 8.12 3.69 21.46
N GLN A 173 6.97 3.37 22.05
CA GLN A 173 6.29 2.11 21.75
C GLN A 173 5.65 2.25 20.38
N ILE A 174 6.37 1.77 19.36
CA ILE A 174 5.92 1.74 17.98
C ILE A 174 5.26 0.38 17.72
N TYR A 175 4.03 0.37 17.25
CA TYR A 175 3.32 -0.83 16.83
C TYR A 175 3.02 -0.77 15.34
N THR A 176 2.90 -1.93 14.69
CA THR A 176 2.47 -2.02 13.29
C THR A 176 1.11 -2.71 13.19
N VAL A 177 0.24 -2.20 12.33
CA VAL A 177 -1.09 -2.77 12.06
C VAL A 177 -1.29 -3.00 10.57
N PHE A 178 -1.92 -4.12 10.25
CA PHE A 178 -2.23 -4.53 8.88
C PHE A 178 -3.75 -4.63 8.69
N GLY A 179 -4.28 -4.04 7.62
CA GLY A 179 -5.71 -4.05 7.33
C GLY A 179 -6.24 -5.37 6.76
N GLY A 180 -7.56 -5.45 6.57
CA GLY A 180 -8.24 -6.57 5.92
C GLY A 180 -9.13 -6.14 4.75
N GLN A 181 -9.92 -7.08 4.22
CA GLN A 181 -10.92 -6.79 3.18
C GLN A 181 -12.07 -5.89 3.67
N GLY A 182 -12.82 -5.31 2.74
CA GLY A 182 -13.96 -4.44 3.04
C GLY A 182 -13.59 -2.99 3.42
N LEU A 183 -12.29 -2.70 3.58
CA LEU A 183 -11.73 -1.34 3.60
C LEU A 183 -11.83 -0.71 2.19
N ARG A 184 -11.82 0.62 2.09
CA ARG A 184 -12.02 1.33 0.81
C ARG A 184 -10.70 1.60 0.11
N GLY A 185 -10.48 1.00 -1.06
CA GLY A 185 -9.35 1.31 -1.95
C GLY A 185 -9.41 0.47 -3.23
N ASN A 186 -8.70 0.88 -4.28
CA ASN A 186 -8.42 0.00 -5.42
C ASN A 186 -7.00 -0.57 -5.24
N THR A 187 -6.91 -1.83 -4.82
CA THR A 187 -5.65 -2.48 -4.49
C THR A 187 -4.70 -2.57 -5.70
N ILE A 188 -5.23 -2.67 -6.93
CA ILE A 188 -4.40 -2.67 -8.15
C ILE A 188 -3.82 -1.28 -8.42
N ASP A 189 -4.58 -0.20 -8.19
CA ASP A 189 -4.07 1.16 -8.38
C ASP A 189 -3.04 1.51 -7.30
N GLU A 190 -3.30 1.14 -6.04
CA GLU A 190 -2.34 1.32 -4.94
C GLU A 190 -1.03 0.55 -5.20
N LEU A 191 -1.10 -0.66 -5.76
CA LEU A 191 0.08 -1.41 -6.19
C LEU A 191 0.80 -0.77 -7.39
N ARG A 192 0.06 -0.17 -8.33
CA ARG A 192 0.63 0.55 -9.48
C ARG A 192 1.31 1.85 -9.07
N ASP A 193 0.74 2.58 -8.12
CA ASP A 193 1.35 3.78 -7.54
C ASP A 193 2.64 3.42 -6.80
N LEU A 194 2.65 2.30 -6.06
CA LEU A 194 3.86 1.73 -5.45
C LEU A 194 4.94 1.38 -6.49
N VAL A 195 4.60 0.57 -7.49
CA VAL A 195 5.55 0.10 -8.52
C VAL A 195 6.07 1.23 -9.40
N SER A 196 5.25 2.25 -9.69
CA SER A 196 5.67 3.41 -10.46
C SER A 196 6.55 4.39 -9.66
N THR A 197 6.38 4.47 -8.33
CA THR A 197 7.13 5.35 -7.44
C THR A 197 8.44 4.74 -6.92
N TYR A 198 8.48 3.43 -6.65
CA TYR A 198 9.65 2.75 -6.08
C TYR A 198 10.12 1.49 -6.87
N PRO A 199 10.23 1.52 -8.22
CA PRO A 199 10.43 0.30 -9.01
C PRO A 199 11.67 -0.50 -8.58
N SER A 200 12.85 0.10 -8.50
CA SER A 200 14.09 -0.52 -7.99
C SER A 200 14.01 -1.06 -6.56
N LEU A 201 13.09 -0.56 -5.72
CA LEU A 201 12.97 -1.05 -4.35
C LEU A 201 12.09 -2.30 -4.24
N ILE A 202 11.13 -2.54 -5.14
CA ILE A 202 10.19 -3.68 -5.02
C ILE A 202 10.05 -4.57 -6.25
N ARG A 203 10.78 -4.30 -7.35
CA ARG A 203 10.72 -5.10 -8.60
C ARG A 203 10.79 -6.60 -8.34
N ASP A 204 11.78 -7.04 -7.56
CA ASP A 204 12.02 -8.45 -7.26
C ASP A 204 10.87 -9.07 -6.46
N LEU A 205 10.37 -8.38 -5.43
CA LEU A 205 9.23 -8.83 -4.61
C LEU A 205 7.95 -8.96 -5.47
N ILE A 206 7.66 -7.95 -6.29
CA ILE A 206 6.45 -7.95 -7.13
C ILE A 206 6.54 -9.03 -8.20
N HIS A 207 7.71 -9.22 -8.84
CA HIS A 207 7.90 -10.30 -9.80
C HIS A 207 7.74 -11.67 -9.14
N ASP A 208 8.46 -11.94 -8.04
CA ASP A 208 8.44 -13.24 -7.33
C ASP A 208 7.03 -13.63 -6.87
N LEU A 209 6.33 -12.71 -6.19
CA LEU A 209 5.00 -12.98 -5.66
C LEU A 209 3.90 -13.00 -6.73
N SER A 210 4.06 -12.26 -7.83
CA SER A 210 3.13 -12.33 -8.97
C SER A 210 3.31 -13.64 -9.75
N SER A 211 4.55 -14.09 -9.98
CA SER A 211 4.82 -15.39 -10.59
C SER A 211 4.27 -16.53 -9.72
N LEU A 212 4.47 -16.47 -8.39
CA LEU A 212 3.91 -17.42 -7.44
C LEU A 212 2.37 -17.46 -7.51
N LEU A 213 1.70 -16.30 -7.54
CA LEU A 213 0.24 -16.24 -7.61
C LEU A 213 -0.31 -16.73 -8.95
N LEU A 214 0.41 -16.49 -10.06
CA LEU A 214 0.07 -17.03 -11.35
C LEU A 214 0.19 -18.56 -11.37
N GLU A 215 1.27 -19.13 -10.83
CA GLU A 215 1.45 -20.59 -10.65
C GLU A 215 0.33 -21.20 -9.80
N LEU A 216 0.09 -20.64 -8.61
CA LEU A 216 -0.96 -21.07 -7.69
C LEU A 216 -2.35 -21.02 -8.34
N SER A 217 -2.67 -19.98 -9.12
CA SER A 217 -3.95 -19.86 -9.81
C SER A 217 -4.23 -20.97 -10.84
N ASN A 218 -3.18 -21.64 -11.33
CA ASN A 218 -3.25 -22.71 -12.33
C ASN A 218 -3.01 -24.12 -11.73
N THR A 219 -2.96 -24.27 -10.40
CA THR A 219 -2.55 -25.52 -9.75
C THR A 219 -3.58 -26.65 -9.83
N ASP A 220 -4.89 -26.38 -9.72
CA ASP A 220 -5.92 -27.42 -9.77
C ASP A 220 -7.22 -26.99 -10.48
N GLY A 221 -8.13 -27.95 -10.74
CA GLY A 221 -9.40 -27.67 -11.41
C GLY A 221 -10.37 -26.77 -10.63
N THR A 222 -10.17 -26.61 -9.31
CA THR A 222 -10.88 -25.65 -8.47
C THR A 222 -10.31 -24.24 -8.67
N THR A 223 -8.98 -24.09 -8.67
CA THR A 223 -8.35 -22.78 -8.87
C THR A 223 -8.71 -22.23 -10.25
N LEU A 224 -8.61 -23.05 -11.30
CA LEU A 224 -9.01 -22.70 -12.67
C LEU A 224 -10.50 -22.30 -12.79
N LYS A 225 -11.39 -22.93 -12.00
CA LYS A 225 -12.83 -22.60 -11.98
C LYS A 225 -13.11 -21.27 -11.27
N LEU A 226 -12.42 -21.00 -10.16
CA LEU A 226 -12.60 -19.79 -9.35
C LEU A 226 -11.84 -18.57 -9.90
N LEU A 227 -10.77 -18.81 -10.66
CA LEU A 227 -9.87 -17.80 -11.22
C LEU A 227 -9.79 -17.90 -12.76
N PRO A 228 -10.90 -17.79 -13.50
CA PRO A 228 -10.92 -17.96 -14.97
C PRO A 228 -10.14 -16.90 -15.76
N LYS A 229 -9.65 -15.82 -15.12
CA LYS A 229 -8.72 -14.84 -15.72
C LYS A 229 -7.29 -14.96 -15.14
N GLY A 230 -7.01 -16.00 -14.36
CA GLY A 230 -5.76 -16.17 -13.61
C GLY A 230 -5.50 -15.09 -12.56
N LEU A 231 -4.24 -14.99 -12.12
CA LEU A 231 -3.69 -13.92 -11.28
C LEU A 231 -2.44 -13.28 -11.92
N ASP A 232 -2.55 -12.87 -13.18
CA ASP A 232 -1.46 -12.26 -13.93
C ASP A 232 -1.26 -10.77 -13.57
N ILE A 233 -0.80 -10.54 -12.33
CA ILE A 233 -0.66 -9.21 -11.73
C ILE A 233 0.36 -8.34 -12.50
N LEU A 234 1.42 -8.93 -13.08
CA LEU A 234 2.39 -8.18 -13.88
C LEU A 234 1.73 -7.56 -15.12
N THR A 235 0.98 -8.34 -15.90
CA THR A 235 0.22 -7.81 -17.04
C THR A 235 -0.79 -6.74 -16.62
N TRP A 236 -1.44 -6.86 -15.45
CA TRP A 236 -2.40 -5.87 -14.94
C TRP A 236 -1.76 -4.55 -14.48
N LEU A 237 -0.49 -4.60 -14.05
CA LEU A 237 0.31 -3.43 -13.69
C LEU A 237 0.84 -2.71 -14.94
N GLU A 238 1.42 -3.47 -15.88
CA GLU A 238 1.98 -2.95 -17.14
C GLU A 238 0.90 -2.42 -18.09
N SER A 239 -0.22 -3.14 -18.22
CA SER A 239 -1.33 -2.81 -19.11
C SER A 239 -2.63 -2.64 -18.32
N PRO A 240 -2.95 -1.42 -17.84
CA PRO A 240 -4.17 -1.15 -17.07
C PRO A 240 -5.47 -1.52 -17.79
N SER A 241 -5.47 -1.59 -19.12
CA SER A 241 -6.61 -2.04 -19.94
C SER A 241 -6.86 -3.56 -19.89
N GLN A 242 -5.86 -4.35 -19.46
CA GLN A 242 -5.96 -5.79 -19.23
C GLN A 242 -6.33 -6.14 -17.79
N ALA A 243 -6.26 -5.17 -16.86
CA ALA A 243 -6.66 -5.38 -15.47
C ALA A 243 -8.16 -5.76 -15.40
N PRO A 244 -8.53 -6.86 -14.72
CA PRO A 244 -9.93 -7.23 -14.55
C PRO A 244 -10.75 -6.16 -13.83
N ASP A 245 -12.05 -6.12 -14.12
CA ASP A 245 -12.99 -5.24 -13.45
C ASP A 245 -13.19 -5.63 -11.97
N SER A 246 -13.81 -4.72 -11.20
CA SER A 246 -14.05 -4.90 -9.76
C SER A 246 -14.83 -6.17 -9.38
N THR A 247 -15.62 -6.75 -10.28
CA THR A 247 -16.36 -8.01 -10.05
C THR A 247 -15.41 -9.19 -9.92
N TYR A 248 -14.27 -9.15 -10.61
CA TYR A 248 -13.21 -10.16 -10.52
C TYR A 248 -12.16 -9.84 -9.45
N LEU A 249 -11.86 -8.56 -9.23
CA LEU A 249 -10.87 -8.16 -8.21
C LEU A 249 -11.39 -8.22 -6.77
N THR A 250 -12.71 -8.14 -6.55
CA THR A 250 -13.32 -8.14 -5.20
C THR A 250 -13.31 -9.51 -4.50
N PRO A 251 -13.66 -10.64 -5.15
CA PRO A 251 -13.79 -11.93 -4.47
C PRO A 251 -12.51 -12.39 -3.76
N ALA A 252 -12.69 -13.12 -2.65
CA ALA A 252 -11.62 -13.54 -1.77
C ALA A 252 -10.45 -14.28 -2.45
N PRO A 253 -10.63 -15.15 -3.47
CA PRO A 253 -9.52 -15.79 -4.20
C PRO A 253 -8.55 -14.80 -4.86
N VAL A 254 -9.00 -13.58 -5.18
CA VAL A 254 -8.20 -12.52 -5.81
C VAL A 254 -7.80 -11.46 -4.79
N SER A 255 -8.75 -10.93 -4.02
CA SER A 255 -8.49 -9.81 -3.12
C SER A 255 -7.64 -10.19 -1.91
N ALA A 256 -7.76 -11.41 -1.38
CA ALA A 256 -7.00 -11.79 -0.17
C ALA A 256 -5.48 -11.78 -0.41
N PRO A 257 -4.91 -12.51 -1.40
CA PRO A 257 -3.48 -12.44 -1.68
C PRO A 257 -3.05 -11.06 -2.20
N LEU A 258 -3.86 -10.38 -3.01
CA LEU A 258 -3.52 -9.08 -3.58
C LEU A 258 -3.41 -7.98 -2.50
N ILE A 259 -4.26 -8.00 -1.48
CA ILE A 259 -4.15 -7.11 -0.32
C ILE A 259 -2.87 -7.40 0.46
N GLY A 260 -2.53 -8.67 0.68
CA GLY A 260 -1.27 -9.06 1.31
C GLY A 260 -0.05 -8.54 0.54
N LEU A 261 -0.08 -8.63 -0.80
CA LEU A 261 1.00 -8.15 -1.67
C LEU A 261 1.26 -6.64 -1.50
N VAL A 262 0.21 -5.81 -1.48
CA VAL A 262 0.33 -4.36 -1.24
C VAL A 262 0.90 -4.07 0.15
N GLN A 263 0.44 -4.77 1.17
CA GLN A 263 0.93 -4.59 2.55
C GLN A 263 2.41 -4.94 2.69
N LEU A 264 2.83 -6.08 2.13
CA LEU A 264 4.23 -6.52 2.12
C LEU A 264 5.11 -5.56 1.30
N ALA A 265 4.62 -5.07 0.16
CA ALA A 265 5.34 -4.08 -0.65
C ALA A 265 5.52 -2.73 0.10
N HIS A 266 4.50 -2.23 0.81
CA HIS A 266 4.65 -1.04 1.65
C HIS A 266 5.67 -1.25 2.78
N TYR A 267 5.70 -2.43 3.40
CA TYR A 267 6.67 -2.78 4.44
C TYR A 267 8.10 -2.86 3.88
N GLU A 268 8.29 -3.51 2.72
CA GLU A 268 9.60 -3.59 2.04
C GLU A 268 10.11 -2.21 1.62
N VAL A 269 9.27 -1.37 1.00
CA VAL A 269 9.62 0.03 0.71
C VAL A 269 10.04 0.75 1.99
N THR A 270 9.31 0.58 3.09
CA THR A 270 9.62 1.27 4.35
C THR A 270 10.96 0.82 4.92
N CYS A 271 11.25 -0.49 4.92
CA CYS A 271 12.56 -1.00 5.33
C CYS A 271 13.70 -0.46 4.44
N LYS A 272 13.55 -0.55 3.12
CA LYS A 272 14.58 -0.09 2.16
C LYS A 272 14.81 1.41 2.22
N THR A 273 13.75 2.23 2.27
CA THR A 273 13.86 3.70 2.36
C THR A 273 14.44 4.20 3.68
N LEU A 274 14.33 3.41 4.77
CA LEU A 274 15.00 3.68 6.05
C LEU A 274 16.46 3.19 6.09
N GLY A 275 16.93 2.44 5.09
CA GLY A 275 18.25 1.80 5.10
C GLY A 275 18.35 0.63 6.08
N LEU A 276 17.25 -0.14 6.25
CA LEU A 276 17.12 -1.22 7.24
C LEU A 276 16.78 -2.56 6.58
N THR A 277 17.26 -3.67 7.18
CA THR A 277 16.68 -4.99 6.90
C THR A 277 15.31 -5.16 7.60
N PRO A 278 14.47 -6.10 7.17
CA PRO A 278 13.20 -6.42 7.82
C PRO A 278 13.34 -6.69 9.33
N GLY A 279 14.36 -7.45 9.74
CA GLY A 279 14.65 -7.74 11.15
C GLY A 279 15.15 -6.52 11.92
N GLN A 280 16.00 -5.68 11.31
CA GLN A 280 16.42 -4.43 11.93
C GLN A 280 15.24 -3.47 12.15
N PHE A 281 14.29 -3.40 11.22
CA PHE A 281 13.08 -2.59 11.37
C PHE A 281 12.13 -3.20 12.42
N ARG A 282 11.89 -4.51 12.34
CA ARG A 282 11.13 -5.31 13.32
C ARG A 282 11.67 -5.17 14.75
N ASN A 283 12.98 -5.11 14.94
CA ASN A 283 13.60 -4.93 16.26
C ASN A 283 13.41 -3.52 16.85
N ARG A 284 12.85 -2.57 16.09
CA ARG A 284 12.48 -1.21 16.54
C ARG A 284 10.98 -1.05 16.83
N ILE A 285 10.18 -2.11 16.72
CA ILE A 285 8.74 -2.10 17.04
C ILE A 285 8.44 -3.00 18.24
N ALA A 286 7.51 -2.57 19.08
CA ALA A 286 7.11 -3.22 20.32
C ALA A 286 6.16 -4.42 20.11
N GLY A 287 5.52 -4.49 18.94
CA GLY A 287 4.65 -5.60 18.53
C GLY A 287 3.86 -5.28 17.26
N THR A 288 3.16 -6.28 16.75
CA THR A 288 2.39 -6.20 15.50
C THR A 288 1.05 -6.94 15.62
N THR A 289 0.07 -6.57 14.80
CA THR A 289 -1.18 -7.32 14.63
C THR A 289 -1.81 -6.97 13.28
N GLY A 290 -2.88 -7.66 12.90
CA GLY A 290 -3.64 -7.26 11.73
C GLY A 290 -5.10 -7.65 11.83
N HIS A 291 -5.96 -6.83 11.22
CA HIS A 291 -7.40 -7.03 11.22
C HIS A 291 -7.78 -8.10 10.19
N SER A 292 -8.52 -9.11 10.64
CA SER A 292 -8.88 -10.28 9.83
C SER A 292 -7.63 -10.87 9.16
N GLN A 293 -7.61 -11.03 7.84
CA GLN A 293 -6.48 -11.54 7.07
C GLN A 293 -5.14 -10.80 7.29
N GLY A 294 -5.15 -9.55 7.78
CA GLY A 294 -3.93 -8.80 8.06
C GLY A 294 -3.00 -9.49 9.08
N ILE A 295 -3.54 -10.38 9.92
CA ILE A 295 -2.75 -11.16 10.88
C ILE A 295 -1.70 -12.06 10.21
N ILE A 296 -1.95 -12.50 8.97
CA ILE A 296 -1.01 -13.29 8.17
C ILE A 296 0.22 -12.45 7.79
N THR A 297 -0.01 -11.19 7.37
CA THR A 297 1.07 -10.25 7.06
C THR A 297 1.84 -9.85 8.32
N ALA A 298 1.14 -9.65 9.44
CA ALA A 298 1.75 -9.37 10.74
C ALA A 298 2.68 -10.51 11.21
N ALA A 299 2.25 -11.76 11.02
CA ALA A 299 3.07 -12.95 11.29
C ALA A 299 4.34 -13.00 10.43
N ALA A 300 4.24 -12.75 9.13
CA ALA A 300 5.40 -12.72 8.22
C ALA A 300 6.44 -11.67 8.62
N VAL A 301 5.98 -10.47 8.98
CA VAL A 301 6.79 -9.37 9.51
C VAL A 301 7.49 -9.72 10.83
N ALA A 302 6.83 -10.50 11.69
CA ALA A 302 7.43 -10.95 12.94
C ALA A 302 8.48 -12.07 12.77
N LEU A 303 8.46 -12.80 11.64
CA LEU A 303 9.38 -13.90 11.34
C LEU A 303 10.66 -13.45 10.62
N ALA A 304 10.54 -12.56 9.63
CA ALA A 304 11.66 -12.21 8.74
C ALA A 304 12.74 -11.36 9.41
N ASP A 305 14.01 -11.66 9.16
CA ASP A 305 15.18 -10.97 9.76
C ASP A 305 16.05 -10.23 8.73
N ASP A 306 16.25 -10.84 7.56
CA ASP A 306 17.03 -10.35 6.43
C ASP A 306 16.25 -10.45 5.12
N TRP A 307 16.86 -10.08 4.00
CA TRP A 307 16.21 -10.14 2.68
C TRP A 307 16.06 -11.56 2.11
N VAL A 308 16.66 -12.58 2.73
CA VAL A 308 16.47 -13.99 2.34
C VAL A 308 15.25 -14.56 3.04
N SER A 309 15.24 -14.53 4.37
CA SER A 309 14.11 -14.92 5.22
C SER A 309 12.85 -14.09 4.96
N TRP A 310 12.99 -12.84 4.52
CA TRP A 310 11.85 -12.03 4.05
C TRP A 310 11.16 -12.62 2.82
N ARG A 311 11.91 -13.12 1.82
CA ARG A 311 11.32 -13.77 0.65
C ARG A 311 10.62 -15.08 1.02
N GLU A 312 11.18 -15.84 1.96
CA GLU A 312 10.53 -17.06 2.47
C GLU A 312 9.22 -16.73 3.23
N ALA A 313 9.25 -15.71 4.10
CA ALA A 313 8.10 -15.26 4.85
C ALA A 313 7.00 -14.66 3.96
N THR A 314 7.36 -13.84 2.96
CA THR A 314 6.39 -13.23 2.04
C THR A 314 5.73 -14.28 1.13
N ARG A 315 6.51 -15.21 0.56
CA ARG A 315 5.95 -16.34 -0.21
C ARG A 315 5.01 -17.18 0.66
N THR A 316 5.40 -17.49 1.89
CA THR A 316 4.55 -18.24 2.85
C THR A 316 3.24 -17.50 3.15
N ALA A 317 3.30 -16.20 3.39
CA ALA A 317 2.13 -15.36 3.66
C ALA A 317 1.19 -15.28 2.45
N ILE A 318 1.73 -15.07 1.25
CA ILE A 318 0.93 -14.99 0.01
C ILE A 318 0.29 -16.33 -0.33
N THR A 319 1.00 -17.45 -0.22
CA THR A 319 0.41 -18.79 -0.40
C THR A 319 -0.69 -19.07 0.63
N THR A 320 -0.50 -18.64 1.88
CA THR A 320 -1.52 -18.75 2.95
C THR A 320 -2.78 -17.94 2.60
N LEU A 321 -2.62 -16.67 2.20
CA LEU A 321 -3.73 -15.80 1.80
C LEU A 321 -4.45 -16.28 0.54
N PHE A 322 -3.71 -16.83 -0.43
CA PHE A 322 -4.26 -17.46 -1.63
C PHE A 322 -5.18 -18.64 -1.27
N TRP A 323 -4.69 -19.61 -0.49
CA TRP A 323 -5.49 -20.78 -0.12
C TRP A 323 -6.66 -20.43 0.81
N ILE A 324 -6.50 -19.46 1.74
CA ILE A 324 -7.62 -18.89 2.48
C ILE A 324 -8.70 -18.37 1.52
N GLY A 325 -8.32 -17.54 0.53
CA GLY A 325 -9.26 -17.01 -0.45
C GLY A 325 -9.96 -18.09 -1.28
N VAL A 326 -9.18 -19.04 -1.84
CA VAL A 326 -9.67 -20.13 -2.69
C VAL A 326 -10.60 -21.09 -1.94
N ARG A 327 -10.17 -21.64 -0.80
CA ARG A 327 -10.94 -22.68 -0.10
C ARG A 327 -12.17 -22.12 0.62
N THR A 328 -12.10 -20.90 1.17
CA THR A 328 -13.31 -20.26 1.73
C THR A 328 -14.35 -19.95 0.65
N GLN A 329 -13.92 -19.51 -0.55
CA GLN A 329 -14.84 -19.34 -1.68
C GLN A 329 -15.40 -20.68 -2.16
N GLN A 330 -14.58 -21.73 -2.26
CA GLN A 330 -15.02 -23.08 -2.64
C GLN A 330 -16.11 -23.61 -1.69
N VAL A 331 -15.91 -23.49 -0.38
CA VAL A 331 -16.88 -23.91 0.64
C VAL A 331 -18.13 -23.05 0.60
N TRP A 332 -17.99 -21.72 0.50
CA TRP A 332 -19.13 -20.81 0.45
C TRP A 332 -19.97 -20.96 -0.82
N ASP A 333 -19.34 -21.17 -1.97
CA ASP A 333 -20.04 -21.42 -3.24
C ASP A 333 -20.85 -22.71 -3.14
N ALA A 334 -20.31 -23.79 -2.54
CA ALA A 334 -21.06 -25.04 -2.34
C ALA A 334 -22.41 -24.81 -1.62
N GLN A 335 -22.50 -23.79 -0.76
CA GLN A 335 -23.72 -23.35 -0.08
C GLN A 335 -24.71 -22.54 -0.96
N HIS A 336 -24.65 -22.67 -2.30
CA HIS A 336 -25.47 -21.98 -3.32
C HIS A 336 -26.89 -21.56 -2.91
N ARG A 337 -27.62 -22.42 -2.19
CA ARG A 337 -29.01 -22.17 -1.73
C ARG A 337 -29.15 -20.90 -0.88
N TYR A 338 -28.09 -20.52 -0.14
CA TYR A 338 -28.06 -19.37 0.76
C TYR A 338 -27.52 -18.09 0.09
N ASN A 339 -26.85 -18.21 -1.06
CA ASN A 339 -26.14 -17.10 -1.72
C ASN A 339 -27.02 -16.31 -2.71
N THR A 340 -28.29 -16.69 -2.87
CA THR A 340 -29.22 -16.07 -3.82
C THR A 340 -29.99 -14.90 -3.22
N ILE A 341 -30.12 -13.83 -4.00
CA ILE A 341 -30.90 -12.64 -3.67
C ILE A 341 -31.61 -12.14 -4.94
N SER A 342 -32.81 -11.55 -4.80
CA SER A 342 -33.57 -11.02 -5.94
C SER A 342 -33.18 -9.58 -6.26
N ASP A 343 -33.32 -9.18 -7.53
CA ASP A 343 -33.01 -7.83 -8.00
C ASP A 343 -33.81 -6.76 -7.24
N ALA A 344 -35.05 -7.05 -6.85
CA ALA A 344 -35.86 -6.16 -6.02
C ALA A 344 -35.25 -5.90 -4.63
N MET A 345 -34.63 -6.90 -3.98
CA MET A 345 -33.92 -6.71 -2.72
C MET A 345 -32.58 -5.98 -2.92
N VAL A 346 -31.91 -6.22 -4.05
CA VAL A 346 -30.68 -5.49 -4.42
C VAL A 346 -30.98 -4.00 -4.62
N GLN A 347 -32.01 -3.68 -5.41
CA GLN A 347 -32.40 -2.30 -5.69
C GLN A 347 -32.86 -1.58 -4.42
N ASP A 348 -33.75 -2.17 -3.62
CA ASP A 348 -34.18 -1.57 -2.35
C ASP A 348 -33.01 -1.30 -1.38
N SER A 349 -32.01 -2.20 -1.33
CA SER A 349 -30.79 -1.99 -0.54
C SER A 349 -29.93 -0.82 -1.07
N ILE A 350 -29.85 -0.64 -2.39
CA ILE A 350 -29.15 0.47 -3.04
C ILE A 350 -29.90 1.79 -2.79
N ASP A 351 -31.23 1.81 -2.97
CA ASP A 351 -32.08 3.00 -2.80
C ASP A 351 -32.04 3.56 -1.37
N HIS A 352 -31.81 2.69 -0.37
CA HIS A 352 -31.63 3.07 1.03
C HIS A 352 -30.17 3.39 1.41
N GLY A 353 -29.25 3.41 0.45
CA GLY A 353 -27.84 3.72 0.66
C GLY A 353 -27.03 2.62 1.38
N GLU A 354 -27.56 1.40 1.45
CA GLU A 354 -26.96 0.27 2.19
C GLU A 354 -25.96 -0.54 1.34
N ARG A 355 -25.86 -0.22 0.04
CA ARG A 355 -25.06 -0.89 -1.03
C ARG A 355 -25.66 -2.23 -1.47
N ARG A 356 -25.05 -2.86 -2.49
CA ARG A 356 -25.42 -4.19 -2.97
C ARG A 356 -25.22 -5.22 -1.84
N PRO A 357 -26.23 -6.06 -1.52
CA PRO A 357 -26.09 -7.09 -0.50
C PRO A 357 -24.96 -8.09 -0.75
N SER A 358 -24.25 -8.40 0.32
CA SER A 358 -23.09 -9.28 0.39
C SER A 358 -23.15 -10.10 1.70
N PRO A 359 -22.27 -11.09 1.93
CA PRO A 359 -22.37 -11.96 3.10
C PRO A 359 -21.82 -11.35 4.41
N MET A 360 -21.46 -10.06 4.41
CA MET A 360 -21.02 -9.33 5.61
C MET A 360 -21.59 -7.90 5.64
N LEU A 361 -22.26 -7.55 6.74
CA LEU A 361 -22.94 -6.26 6.95
C LEU A 361 -22.28 -5.49 8.09
N SER A 362 -21.67 -4.34 7.78
CA SER A 362 -21.10 -3.43 8.78
C SER A 362 -22.18 -2.51 9.35
N ILE A 363 -22.29 -2.46 10.68
CA ILE A 363 -23.33 -1.75 11.42
C ILE A 363 -22.67 -0.79 12.42
N ARG A 364 -23.09 0.48 12.41
CA ARG A 364 -22.61 1.56 13.29
C ARG A 364 -23.74 2.17 14.12
N GLY A 365 -23.39 2.72 15.27
CA GLY A 365 -24.29 3.50 16.14
C GLY A 365 -25.15 2.67 17.12
N LEU A 366 -25.22 1.34 16.96
CA LEU A 366 -25.89 0.44 17.91
C LEU A 366 -24.89 -0.18 18.89
N THR A 367 -25.28 -0.30 20.16
CA THR A 367 -24.60 -1.16 21.14
C THR A 367 -24.80 -2.64 20.82
N LYS A 368 -23.97 -3.52 21.40
CA LYS A 368 -24.05 -4.98 21.20
C LYS A 368 -25.44 -5.52 21.57
N GLU A 369 -26.03 -5.03 22.65
CA GLU A 369 -27.34 -5.41 23.18
C GLU A 369 -28.45 -4.99 22.21
N GLN A 370 -28.40 -3.75 21.71
CA GLN A 370 -29.37 -3.23 20.74
C GLN A 370 -29.29 -3.98 19.40
N LEU A 371 -28.08 -4.33 18.95
CA LEU A 371 -27.87 -5.13 17.76
C LEU A 371 -28.41 -6.56 17.94
N GLN A 372 -28.19 -7.20 19.09
CA GLN A 372 -28.75 -8.51 19.40
C GLN A 372 -30.28 -8.52 19.39
N VAL A 373 -30.94 -7.43 19.80
CA VAL A 373 -32.41 -7.29 19.65
C VAL A 373 -32.82 -7.27 18.17
N CYS A 374 -32.12 -6.54 17.32
CA CYS A 374 -32.38 -6.53 15.86
C CYS A 374 -32.13 -7.91 15.22
N ILE A 375 -31.03 -8.60 15.58
CA ILE A 375 -30.73 -9.96 15.11
C ILE A 375 -31.82 -10.95 15.56
N LYS A 376 -32.24 -10.90 16.83
CA LYS A 376 -33.34 -11.74 17.34
C LYS A 376 -34.67 -11.47 16.65
N ALA A 377 -34.94 -10.22 16.26
CA ALA A 377 -36.12 -9.86 15.47
C ALA A 377 -36.05 -10.41 14.04
N ALA A 378 -34.90 -10.29 13.37
CA ALA A 378 -34.68 -10.84 12.02
C ALA A 378 -34.77 -12.37 12.00
N ARG A 379 -34.18 -13.05 13.00
CA ARG A 379 -34.20 -14.52 13.15
C ARG A 379 -35.60 -15.13 13.19
N ARG A 380 -36.63 -14.39 13.63
CA ARG A 380 -38.04 -14.87 13.64
C ARG A 380 -38.61 -15.21 12.26
N TYR A 381 -37.99 -14.71 11.20
CA TYR A 381 -38.43 -14.89 9.82
C TYR A 381 -37.51 -15.83 9.01
N LEU A 382 -36.51 -16.44 9.66
CA LEU A 382 -35.61 -17.41 9.05
C LEU A 382 -36.22 -18.81 9.13
N LYS A 383 -36.27 -19.52 8.00
CA LYS A 383 -36.78 -20.89 7.93
C LYS A 383 -35.74 -21.94 8.35
N ASP A 384 -34.46 -21.57 8.23
CA ASP A 384 -33.33 -22.50 8.20
C ASP A 384 -32.51 -22.52 9.52
N GLY A 385 -33.11 -22.03 10.61
CA GLY A 385 -32.58 -22.12 11.98
C GLY A 385 -31.94 -20.85 12.55
N PRO A 386 -31.51 -20.88 13.82
CA PRO A 386 -31.05 -19.68 14.55
C PRO A 386 -29.59 -19.29 14.27
N HIS A 387 -28.77 -20.19 13.72
CA HIS A 387 -27.32 -20.00 13.59
C HIS A 387 -26.92 -19.12 12.39
N CYS A 388 -27.81 -18.88 11.43
CA CYS A 388 -27.45 -18.31 10.13
C CYS A 388 -26.92 -16.86 10.14
N LEU A 389 -27.04 -16.14 11.26
CA LEU A 389 -26.51 -14.78 11.44
C LEU A 389 -25.71 -14.71 12.74
N SER A 390 -24.45 -14.29 12.69
CA SER A 390 -23.58 -14.08 13.87
C SER A 390 -22.94 -12.69 13.81
N ILE A 391 -22.69 -12.09 14.99
CA ILE A 391 -21.74 -10.97 15.09
C ILE A 391 -20.37 -11.60 14.87
N SER A 392 -19.77 -11.33 13.73
CA SER A 392 -18.47 -11.87 13.29
C SER A 392 -17.32 -11.00 13.78
N MET A 393 -17.53 -9.67 13.82
CA MET A 393 -16.50 -8.72 14.26
C MET A 393 -17.07 -7.63 15.17
N ALA A 394 -16.34 -7.30 16.23
CA ALA A 394 -16.55 -6.12 17.07
C ALA A 394 -15.38 -5.15 16.84
N ASN A 395 -15.59 -4.19 15.94
CA ASN A 395 -14.57 -3.20 15.57
C ASN A 395 -14.52 -2.00 16.54
N GLY A 396 -15.56 -1.82 17.35
CA GLY A 396 -15.70 -0.72 18.30
C GLY A 396 -16.94 -0.90 19.18
N PRO A 397 -17.10 -0.13 20.27
CA PRO A 397 -18.22 -0.27 21.22
C PRO A 397 -19.60 -0.06 20.58
N LYS A 398 -19.66 0.64 19.43
CA LYS A 398 -20.84 0.79 18.58
C LYS A 398 -20.54 0.56 17.09
N HIS A 399 -19.53 -0.25 16.74
CA HIS A 399 -19.25 -0.66 15.36
C HIS A 399 -19.01 -2.16 15.31
N PHE A 400 -19.95 -2.87 14.69
CA PHE A 400 -19.95 -4.33 14.56
C PHE A 400 -20.06 -4.74 13.09
N VAL A 401 -19.70 -5.98 12.79
CA VAL A 401 -20.04 -6.65 11.53
C VAL A 401 -20.83 -7.91 11.85
N VAL A 402 -21.88 -8.14 11.08
CA VAL A 402 -22.69 -9.36 11.12
C VAL A 402 -22.49 -10.11 9.81
N SER A 403 -22.14 -11.38 9.90
CA SER A 403 -21.88 -12.25 8.74
C SER A 403 -22.99 -13.29 8.58
N GLY A 404 -23.18 -13.76 7.35
CA GLY A 404 -24.13 -14.82 6.99
C GLY A 404 -24.73 -14.64 5.59
N PRO A 405 -25.77 -15.40 5.24
CA PRO A 405 -26.43 -15.33 3.93
C PRO A 405 -26.93 -13.90 3.58
N PRO A 406 -26.61 -13.34 2.40
CA PRO A 406 -26.93 -11.95 2.04
C PRO A 406 -28.41 -11.60 2.19
N LYS A 407 -29.31 -12.54 1.84
CA LYS A 407 -30.76 -12.41 1.97
C LYS A 407 -31.22 -12.25 3.43
N TYR A 408 -30.53 -12.86 4.39
CA TYR A 408 -30.87 -12.75 5.81
C TYR A 408 -30.30 -11.45 6.41
N LEU A 409 -29.13 -11.02 5.95
CA LEU A 409 -28.55 -9.71 6.29
C LEU A 409 -29.40 -8.55 5.75
N TYR A 410 -29.98 -8.70 4.56
CA TYR A 410 -31.01 -7.79 4.05
C TYR A 410 -32.23 -7.73 5.00
N GLY A 411 -32.71 -8.88 5.47
CA GLY A 411 -33.78 -8.94 6.49
C GLY A 411 -33.40 -8.27 7.82
N LEU A 412 -32.12 -8.28 8.20
CA LEU A 412 -31.59 -7.53 9.35
C LEU A 412 -31.58 -6.02 9.10
N ASN A 413 -31.20 -5.56 7.90
CA ASN A 413 -31.30 -4.14 7.52
C ASN A 413 -32.73 -3.62 7.68
N LEU A 414 -33.76 -4.37 7.25
CA LEU A 414 -35.15 -3.96 7.45
C LEU A 414 -35.51 -3.75 8.93
N GLN A 415 -34.98 -4.56 9.86
CA GLN A 415 -35.17 -4.35 11.30
C GLN A 415 -34.41 -3.11 11.81
N ILE A 416 -33.22 -2.83 11.25
CA ILE A 416 -32.43 -1.62 11.58
C ILE A 416 -33.14 -0.36 11.07
N ARG A 417 -33.64 -0.34 9.81
CA ARG A 417 -34.45 0.75 9.25
C ARG A 417 -35.67 1.04 10.13
N LYS A 418 -36.42 0.01 10.51
CA LYS A 418 -37.57 0.13 11.43
C LYS A 418 -37.15 0.70 12.78
N ARG A 419 -36.01 0.27 13.34
CA ARG A 419 -35.49 0.83 14.60
C ARG A 419 -35.12 2.31 14.47
N LYS A 420 -34.49 2.73 13.36
CA LYS A 420 -34.18 4.14 13.09
C LYS A 420 -35.45 5.00 13.10
N GLN A 421 -36.47 4.59 12.35
CA GLN A 421 -37.76 5.28 12.26
C GLN A 421 -38.50 5.40 13.60
N LEU A 422 -38.32 4.43 14.51
CA LEU A 422 -38.84 4.48 15.87
C LEU A 422 -37.97 5.31 16.84
N SER A 423 -36.72 5.61 16.46
CA SER A 423 -35.77 6.38 17.28
C SER A 423 -35.72 7.87 16.89
N SER A 424 -36.24 8.25 15.72
CA SER A 424 -36.33 9.62 15.20
C SER A 424 -37.36 10.53 15.91
N GLN A 425 -37.59 10.29 17.22
CA GLN A 425 -38.27 11.23 18.14
C GLN A 425 -37.30 11.78 19.20
N GLY A 426 -35.98 11.69 18.98
CA GLY A 426 -34.95 12.34 19.81
C GLY A 426 -33.54 12.24 19.20
N ASP A 427 -32.55 12.85 19.87
CA ASP A 427 -31.15 13.04 19.42
C ASP A 427 -30.34 11.76 19.12
N LEU A 428 -30.94 10.58 19.27
CA LEU A 428 -30.30 9.27 19.07
C LEU A 428 -30.40 8.72 17.63
N ALA A 429 -31.02 9.46 16.71
CA ALA A 429 -31.13 9.06 15.31
C ALA A 429 -29.82 9.24 14.52
N ASP A 430 -29.04 10.28 14.86
CA ASP A 430 -27.78 10.58 14.18
C ASP A 430 -26.67 9.57 14.55
N GLY A 431 -26.17 8.87 13.52
CA GLY A 431 -25.05 7.94 13.63
C GLY A 431 -25.40 6.45 13.55
N VAL A 432 -26.68 6.06 13.59
CA VAL A 432 -27.06 4.66 13.30
C VAL A 432 -27.00 4.40 11.79
N GLY A 433 -26.18 3.44 11.37
CA GLY A 433 -25.93 3.14 9.96
C GLY A 433 -25.66 1.66 9.72
N SER A 434 -26.01 1.16 8.53
CA SER A 434 -25.63 -0.17 8.08
C SER A 434 -25.24 -0.12 6.61
N ASN A 435 -24.19 -0.85 6.24
CA ASN A 435 -23.63 -0.89 4.89
C ASN A 435 -23.07 -2.29 4.64
N PHE A 436 -23.38 -2.89 3.49
CA PHE A 436 -22.75 -4.11 3.05
C PHE A 436 -21.27 -3.88 2.71
N LEU A 437 -20.42 -4.83 3.15
CA LEU A 437 -18.99 -4.83 2.83
C LEU A 437 -18.77 -5.40 1.44
N ASN A 438 -17.75 -4.90 0.74
CA ASN A 438 -17.40 -5.40 -0.59
C ASN A 438 -16.52 -6.65 -0.47
N VAL A 439 -17.15 -7.79 -0.17
CA VAL A 439 -16.54 -9.10 0.11
C VAL A 439 -17.44 -10.22 -0.43
N SER A 440 -16.86 -11.40 -0.72
CA SER A 440 -17.59 -12.52 -1.34
C SER A 440 -17.92 -13.69 -0.41
N VAL A 441 -17.32 -13.78 0.79
CA VAL A 441 -17.53 -14.87 1.76
C VAL A 441 -17.76 -14.34 3.19
N PRO A 442 -18.50 -15.06 4.05
CA PRO A 442 -18.78 -14.66 5.44
C PRO A 442 -17.62 -15.02 6.39
N PHE A 443 -16.50 -14.29 6.31
CA PHE A 443 -15.38 -14.48 7.24
C PHE A 443 -15.80 -14.38 8.72
N HIS A 444 -15.01 -15.03 9.57
CA HIS A 444 -15.24 -15.14 11.01
C HIS A 444 -16.58 -15.80 11.35
N THR A 445 -16.91 -16.89 10.65
CA THR A 445 -18.11 -17.70 10.91
C THR A 445 -17.93 -19.20 10.66
N HIS A 446 -18.74 -19.99 11.38
CA HIS A 446 -18.89 -21.44 11.19
C HIS A 446 -19.30 -21.87 9.76
N TRP A 447 -19.77 -20.96 8.90
CA TRP A 447 -20.05 -21.27 7.49
C TRP A 447 -18.81 -21.66 6.70
N LEU A 448 -17.62 -21.38 7.24
CA LEU A 448 -16.33 -21.64 6.61
C LEU A 448 -15.46 -22.65 7.39
N ASP A 449 -15.99 -23.31 8.42
CA ASP A 449 -15.23 -24.26 9.26
C ASP A 449 -14.59 -25.38 8.40
N ASP A 450 -15.32 -25.92 7.43
CA ASP A 450 -14.83 -26.95 6.50
C ASP A 450 -13.62 -26.48 5.66
N ALA A 451 -13.42 -25.17 5.48
CA ALA A 451 -12.28 -24.66 4.72
C ALA A 451 -10.97 -24.76 5.51
N VAL A 452 -11.02 -24.68 6.84
CA VAL A 452 -9.81 -24.72 7.70
C VAL A 452 -8.95 -25.97 7.46
N PRO A 453 -9.45 -27.22 7.56
CA PRO A 453 -8.64 -28.41 7.31
C PRO A 453 -8.21 -28.56 5.84
N MET A 454 -8.97 -28.00 4.88
CA MET A 454 -8.57 -27.97 3.47
C MET A 454 -7.31 -27.11 3.30
N ILE A 455 -7.34 -25.87 3.83
CA ILE A 455 -6.23 -24.93 3.80
C ILE A 455 -5.01 -25.51 4.52
N GLN A 456 -5.19 -26.10 5.71
CA GLN A 456 -4.09 -26.74 6.44
C GLN A 456 -3.41 -27.87 5.63
N ASN A 457 -4.18 -28.65 4.85
CA ASN A 457 -3.60 -29.65 3.94
C ASN A 457 -2.89 -29.01 2.71
N ASP A 458 -3.40 -27.91 2.16
CA ASP A 458 -2.71 -27.17 1.09
C ASP A 458 -1.39 -26.56 1.59
N LEU A 459 -1.36 -26.13 2.85
CA LEU A 459 -0.20 -25.48 3.50
C LEU A 459 0.78 -26.45 4.16
N LYS A 460 0.56 -27.78 4.16
CA LYS A 460 1.32 -28.79 4.92
C LYS A 460 2.86 -28.81 4.74
N HIS A 461 3.41 -28.07 3.79
CA HIS A 461 4.84 -27.95 3.51
C HIS A 461 5.43 -26.57 3.86
N ILE A 462 4.61 -25.62 4.33
CA ILE A 462 5.01 -24.27 4.75
C ILE A 462 4.36 -23.95 6.09
N SER A 463 5.00 -23.11 6.92
CA SER A 463 4.46 -22.78 8.24
C SER A 463 4.93 -21.42 8.73
N MET A 464 4.14 -20.80 9.60
CA MET A 464 4.48 -19.58 10.32
C MET A 464 4.43 -19.86 11.83
N PRO A 465 5.38 -20.67 12.36
CA PRO A 465 5.33 -21.13 13.74
C PRO A 465 5.45 -19.95 14.71
N SER A 466 4.48 -19.82 15.62
CA SER A 466 4.43 -18.71 16.58
C SER A 466 5.69 -18.63 17.45
N SER A 467 6.32 -19.77 17.76
CA SER A 467 7.58 -19.83 18.51
C SER A 467 8.78 -19.15 17.81
N SER A 468 8.74 -18.97 16.49
CA SER A 468 9.81 -18.34 15.72
C SER A 468 9.60 -16.84 15.51
N MET A 469 8.46 -16.28 15.93
CA MET A 469 8.19 -14.84 15.81
C MET A 469 9.06 -14.06 16.81
N ALA A 470 9.85 -13.12 16.34
CA ALA A 470 10.83 -12.40 17.17
C ALA A 470 10.20 -11.28 18.03
N ILE A 471 9.01 -10.79 17.66
CA ILE A 471 8.25 -9.74 18.37
C ILE A 471 6.82 -10.22 18.69
N PRO A 472 6.12 -9.60 19.67
CA PRO A 472 4.73 -9.94 19.93
C PRO A 472 3.87 -9.81 18.67
N VAL A 473 3.10 -10.85 18.37
CA VAL A 473 1.98 -10.77 17.43
C VAL A 473 0.72 -10.87 18.28
N PHE A 474 -0.16 -9.86 18.25
CA PHE A 474 -1.35 -9.87 19.11
C PHE A 474 -2.54 -10.53 18.40
N SER A 475 -3.17 -11.52 19.05
CA SER A 475 -4.34 -12.25 18.55
C SER A 475 -5.53 -11.33 18.26
N THR A 476 -6.19 -11.55 17.12
CA THR A 476 -7.44 -10.88 16.71
C THR A 476 -8.65 -11.23 17.59
N GLU A 477 -8.58 -12.34 18.34
CA GLU A 477 -9.65 -12.77 19.25
C GLU A 477 -9.58 -12.02 20.59
N ASN A 478 -8.38 -11.89 21.16
CA ASN A 478 -8.21 -11.60 22.60
C ASN A 478 -6.97 -10.76 22.96
N GLY A 479 -6.12 -10.38 22.00
CA GLY A 479 -4.96 -9.51 22.22
C GLY A 479 -3.79 -10.16 22.97
N GLN A 480 -3.81 -11.47 23.19
CA GLN A 480 -2.66 -12.20 23.72
C GLN A 480 -1.56 -12.33 22.66
N ASP A 481 -0.31 -12.37 23.11
CA ASP A 481 0.85 -12.62 22.25
C ASP A 481 0.81 -14.08 21.74
N LEU A 482 0.70 -14.28 20.43
CA LEU A 482 0.64 -15.61 19.81
C LEU A 482 1.85 -16.48 20.19
N ARG A 483 3.01 -15.87 20.48
CA ARG A 483 4.24 -16.56 20.93
C ARG A 483 4.12 -17.24 22.29
N SER A 484 3.20 -16.76 23.12
CA SER A 484 2.98 -17.27 24.49
C SER A 484 1.98 -18.42 24.55
N GLN A 485 1.29 -18.69 23.44
CA GLN A 485 0.40 -19.84 23.31
C GLN A 485 1.22 -21.10 23.00
N SER A 486 0.63 -22.28 23.20
CA SER A 486 1.32 -23.58 23.19
C SER A 486 2.09 -23.87 21.89
N THR A 487 2.97 -24.88 21.91
CA THR A 487 3.87 -25.25 20.79
C THR A 487 3.21 -25.46 19.43
N ASP A 488 1.92 -25.78 19.38
CA ASP A 488 1.15 -25.94 18.13
C ASP A 488 0.59 -24.61 17.58
N GLY A 489 0.61 -23.54 18.40
CA GLY A 489 0.05 -22.22 18.13
C GLY A 489 -1.48 -22.19 18.03
N PRO A 490 -2.11 -21.00 18.12
CA PRO A 490 -3.42 -20.81 17.52
C PRO A 490 -3.25 -20.82 16.00
N ASP A 491 -4.05 -21.62 15.31
CA ASP A 491 -4.04 -21.66 13.86
C ASP A 491 -4.40 -20.28 13.27
N LEU A 492 -3.42 -19.65 12.62
CA LEU A 492 -3.57 -18.37 11.94
C LEU A 492 -4.68 -18.41 10.87
N VAL A 493 -4.94 -19.57 10.27
CA VAL A 493 -6.05 -19.75 9.32
C VAL A 493 -7.38 -19.62 10.07
N SER A 494 -7.55 -20.33 11.18
CA SER A 494 -8.76 -20.25 12.02
C SER A 494 -9.06 -18.84 12.52
N LEU A 495 -8.04 -18.04 12.88
CA LEU A 495 -8.18 -16.62 13.29
C LEU A 495 -8.76 -15.71 12.17
N VAL A 496 -8.64 -16.12 10.90
CA VAL A 496 -9.18 -15.39 9.73
C VAL A 496 -10.51 -16.00 9.26
N VAL A 497 -10.61 -17.32 9.24
CA VAL A 497 -11.70 -18.06 8.58
C VAL A 497 -12.95 -18.15 9.46
N SER A 498 -12.82 -18.67 10.68
CA SER A 498 -13.96 -19.12 11.50
C SER A 498 -14.09 -18.38 12.83
N GLN A 499 -12.99 -18.07 13.50
CA GLN A 499 -13.00 -17.44 14.82
C GLN A 499 -13.46 -15.98 14.75
N GLY A 500 -14.20 -15.53 15.76
CA GLY A 500 -14.68 -14.16 15.89
C GLY A 500 -13.54 -13.17 16.19
N LEU A 501 -13.70 -11.92 15.74
CA LEU A 501 -12.71 -10.86 15.94
C LEU A 501 -13.26 -9.78 16.89
N ASP A 502 -12.59 -9.54 18.02
CA ASP A 502 -12.91 -8.42 18.92
C ASP A 502 -11.74 -7.43 18.90
N TRP A 503 -11.80 -6.47 17.97
CA TRP A 503 -10.70 -5.57 17.67
C TRP A 503 -10.34 -4.67 18.85
N VAL A 504 -11.35 -4.25 19.62
CA VAL A 504 -11.17 -3.41 20.81
C VAL A 504 -10.36 -4.15 21.86
N SER A 505 -10.71 -5.41 22.13
CA SER A 505 -9.97 -6.27 23.05
C SER A 505 -8.57 -6.59 22.50
N ALA A 506 -8.49 -6.99 21.24
CA ALA A 506 -7.27 -7.36 20.54
C ALA A 506 -6.20 -6.26 20.50
N THR A 507 -6.62 -5.00 20.40
CA THR A 507 -5.72 -3.85 20.24
C THR A 507 -5.67 -2.92 21.45
N SER A 508 -6.23 -3.33 22.59
CA SER A 508 -6.20 -2.59 23.87
C SER A 508 -4.79 -2.16 24.32
N GLN A 509 -3.75 -2.93 23.98
CA GLN A 509 -2.34 -2.61 24.26
C GLN A 509 -1.72 -1.60 23.27
N ILE A 510 -2.31 -1.43 22.08
CA ILE A 510 -1.84 -0.59 20.95
C ILE A 510 -2.61 0.75 20.89
N TYR A 511 -3.85 0.77 21.39
CA TYR A 511 -4.70 1.95 21.48
C TYR A 511 -5.26 2.10 22.91
N PRO A 512 -4.41 2.38 23.91
CA PRO A 512 -4.85 2.59 25.28
C PRO A 512 -5.79 3.81 25.38
N GLU A 513 -6.73 3.78 26.32
CA GLU A 513 -7.66 4.89 26.56
C GLU A 513 -6.97 6.14 27.12
N THR A 514 -5.83 5.97 27.80
CA THR A 514 -5.04 7.05 28.41
C THR A 514 -3.56 6.87 28.10
N THR A 515 -2.83 7.99 28.00
CA THR A 515 -1.39 7.97 27.72
C THR A 515 -0.62 7.37 28.90
N LEU A 516 -0.12 6.15 28.74
CA LEU A 516 0.70 5.49 29.75
C LEU A 516 2.01 6.26 29.97
N GLU A 517 2.31 6.60 31.22
CA GLU A 517 3.59 7.20 31.66
C GLU A 517 4.04 8.46 30.88
N GLY A 518 3.11 9.19 30.26
CA GLY A 518 3.43 10.36 29.43
C GLY A 518 4.09 10.04 28.08
N LYS A 519 4.10 8.77 27.64
CA LYS A 519 4.63 8.34 26.33
C LYS A 519 3.49 8.06 25.36
N THR A 520 3.41 8.84 24.29
CA THR A 520 2.49 8.58 23.17
C THR A 520 2.94 7.33 22.41
N GLN A 521 2.07 6.32 22.34
CA GLN A 521 2.31 5.17 21.45
C GLN A 521 2.18 5.61 19.99
N THR A 522 3.00 5.06 19.09
CA THR A 522 2.92 5.35 17.65
C THR A 522 2.50 4.10 16.90
N VAL A 523 1.50 4.20 16.03
CA VAL A 523 0.94 3.06 15.30
C VAL A 523 1.08 3.29 13.81
N LEU A 524 1.80 2.38 13.14
CA LEU A 524 2.04 2.42 11.70
C LEU A 524 1.02 1.53 10.97
N ASP A 525 0.19 2.14 10.14
CA ASP A 525 -0.78 1.43 9.30
C ASP A 525 -0.16 1.11 7.94
N PHE A 526 0.04 -0.19 7.70
CA PHE A 526 0.46 -0.75 6.41
C PHE A 526 -0.72 -1.30 5.60
N GLY A 527 -1.95 -1.21 6.11
CA GLY A 527 -3.15 -1.65 5.44
C GLY A 527 -3.54 -0.79 4.22
N PRO A 528 -4.23 -1.37 3.23
CA PRO A 528 -4.68 -0.64 2.04
C PRO A 528 -5.74 0.41 2.36
N GLY A 529 -5.90 1.39 1.46
CA GLY A 529 -6.96 2.39 1.53
C GLY A 529 -6.70 3.60 2.44
N GLY A 530 -5.49 3.73 2.98
CA GLY A 530 -4.99 4.96 3.63
C GLY A 530 -5.91 5.53 4.71
N VAL A 531 -6.46 6.73 4.50
CA VAL A 531 -7.34 7.41 5.47
C VAL A 531 -8.65 6.67 5.77
N HIS A 532 -8.98 5.65 4.98
CA HIS A 532 -10.10 4.72 5.12
C HIS A 532 -9.66 3.29 5.53
N GLY A 533 -8.37 3.09 5.83
CA GLY A 533 -7.78 1.84 6.33
C GLY A 533 -8.17 1.51 7.77
N ILE A 534 -7.49 0.53 8.37
CA ILE A 534 -7.86 -0.02 9.69
C ILE A 534 -7.73 0.99 10.83
N SER A 535 -6.77 1.92 10.75
CA SER A 535 -6.64 2.98 11.76
C SER A 535 -7.81 3.97 11.74
N SER A 536 -8.63 3.99 10.68
CA SER A 536 -9.85 4.83 10.62
C SER A 536 -10.99 4.37 11.54
N ILE A 537 -10.92 3.15 12.07
CA ILE A 537 -11.89 2.60 13.05
C ILE A 537 -11.28 2.39 14.45
N SER A 538 -10.00 2.72 14.63
CA SER A 538 -9.19 2.37 15.81
C SER A 538 -8.63 3.60 16.55
N SER A 539 -9.16 4.80 16.29
CA SER A 539 -8.57 6.04 16.78
C SER A 539 -8.80 6.26 18.28
N SER A 540 -7.74 6.17 19.09
CA SER A 540 -7.68 6.78 20.42
C SER A 540 -6.97 8.13 20.36
N SER A 541 -7.28 9.03 21.30
CA SER A 541 -6.54 10.30 21.46
C SER A 541 -5.15 10.12 22.09
N ALA A 542 -4.82 8.91 22.55
CA ALA A 542 -3.58 8.60 23.27
C ALA A 542 -2.47 8.05 22.35
N SER A 543 -2.79 7.70 21.09
CA SER A 543 -1.86 7.12 20.12
C SER A 543 -1.69 7.99 18.87
N ARG A 544 -0.46 8.21 18.40
CA ARG A 544 -0.15 8.84 17.10
C ARG A 544 -0.29 7.79 16.01
N ILE A 545 -1.21 7.98 15.07
CA ILE A 545 -1.36 7.10 13.90
C ILE A 545 -0.54 7.67 12.74
N ILE A 546 0.21 6.82 12.04
CA ILE A 546 0.92 7.16 10.79
C ILE A 546 0.53 6.16 9.70
N LEU A 547 0.04 6.65 8.56
CA LEU A 547 -0.33 5.83 7.41
C LEU A 547 0.90 5.57 6.53
N ALA A 548 1.64 4.49 6.82
CA ALA A 548 2.89 4.15 6.12
C ALA A 548 2.67 3.87 4.62
N GLY A 549 1.45 3.51 4.22
CA GLY A 549 1.07 3.33 2.82
C GLY A 549 0.69 4.62 2.07
N THR A 550 0.41 5.72 2.76
CA THR A 550 -0.12 6.96 2.14
C THR A 550 0.94 8.07 2.11
N PRO A 551 1.42 8.53 0.95
CA PRO A 551 2.52 9.51 0.86
C PRO A 551 2.26 10.83 1.61
N SER A 552 1.07 11.40 1.42
CA SER A 552 0.66 12.71 1.92
C SER A 552 -0.86 12.76 2.16
N GLY A 553 -1.35 13.79 2.85
CA GLY A 553 -2.79 14.05 2.92
C GLY A 553 -3.17 15.19 3.85
N LYS A 554 -4.48 15.38 4.04
CA LYS A 554 -5.08 16.56 4.71
C LYS A 554 -5.94 16.22 5.93
N LYS A 555 -5.96 14.96 6.39
CA LYS A 555 -6.78 14.52 7.52
C LYS A 555 -6.06 14.86 8.83
N ALA A 556 -6.58 15.82 9.58
CA ALA A 556 -6.05 16.17 10.90
C ALA A 556 -6.06 14.97 11.86
N GLY A 557 -5.07 14.92 12.76
CA GLY A 557 -4.92 13.86 13.77
C GLY A 557 -4.31 12.55 13.25
N VAL A 558 -3.83 12.51 12.01
CA VAL A 558 -3.19 11.35 11.39
C VAL A 558 -1.96 11.80 10.60
N GLY A 559 -0.83 11.12 10.78
CA GLY A 559 0.39 11.29 9.99
C GLY A 559 0.43 10.43 8.74
N TYR A 560 1.38 10.71 7.86
CA TYR A 560 1.55 10.11 6.54
C TYR A 560 2.96 9.51 6.37
N LYS A 561 3.26 8.87 5.24
CA LYS A 561 4.55 8.19 5.03
C LYS A 561 5.77 9.08 5.29
N GLN A 562 5.66 10.39 5.01
CA GLN A 562 6.70 11.38 5.33
C GLN A 562 7.02 11.49 6.84
N ASP A 563 6.02 11.36 7.73
CA ASP A 563 6.17 11.39 9.20
C ASP A 563 7.05 10.26 9.77
N LEU A 564 7.40 9.25 8.96
CA LEU A 564 8.35 8.19 9.35
C LEU A 564 9.80 8.70 9.41
N PHE A 565 10.10 9.78 8.66
CA PHE A 565 11.45 10.28 8.40
C PHE A 565 11.75 11.64 9.05
N ASP A 566 10.72 12.33 9.54
CA ASP A 566 10.78 13.64 10.21
C ASP A 566 11.15 13.54 11.70
#